data_AF-A0A7S2RA88-F1
#
_entry.id   AF-A0A7S2RA88-F1
#
_cell.length_a   1.000
_cell.length_b   1.000
_cell.length_c   1.000
_cell.angle_alpha   90.00
_cell.angle_beta   90.00
_cell.angle_gamma   90.00
#
_symmetry.space_group_name_H-M   'P 1'
#
loop_
_entity.id
_entity.type
_entity.pdbx_description
1 polymer ?
#
loop_
_entity_poly.entity_id
_entity_poly.type
_entity_poly.pdbx_seq_one_letter_code
_entity_poly.pdbx_strand_id
1 'polypeptide(L)'
;KEGDDQDQQHKEHEHPLDALEKQKAMERKIRSLQQQEKDFTLKDQQLTIEKGAHIRSLKRVASEDASRFVSRPKLHDRYVLLSLLGRGGFSEVWRAYDLLELREVAVKIHQLDERWSEGKKENYTKHVSREYEIHRHVRHPRIVSLFDVFEIDNNSFATILECCNGTDLDTLLKDKRTIPEEDAHAILLQILSGMRYLSSPSKD
;
A
#
# COMPACT_ATOMS: atom_id res chain seq x y z
N LYS A 1 -63.75 -37.13 -49.72
CA LYS A 1 -63.72 -35.68 -50.01
C LYS A 1 -64.02 -35.01 -48.69
N GLU A 2 -63.00 -34.98 -47.84
CA GLU A 2 -62.05 -33.86 -47.72
C GLU A 2 -62.56 -33.01 -46.56
N GLY A 3 -61.90 -33.18 -45.42
CA GLY A 3 -61.96 -32.20 -44.36
C GLY A 3 -61.15 -30.98 -44.77
N ASP A 4 -61.54 -29.84 -44.24
CA ASP A 4 -60.63 -28.73 -44.01
C ASP A 4 -61.06 -28.07 -42.70
N ASP A 5 -60.18 -28.20 -41.72
CA ASP A 5 -60.23 -27.56 -40.41
C ASP A 5 -60.32 -26.04 -40.58
N GLN A 6 -61.36 -25.44 -40.02
CA GLN A 6 -61.37 -23.99 -39.77
C GLN A 6 -60.51 -23.73 -38.54
N ASP A 7 -59.20 -23.61 -38.75
CA ASP A 7 -58.26 -23.12 -37.74
C ASP A 7 -58.43 -21.60 -37.62
N GLN A 8 -59.44 -21.21 -36.85
CA GLN A 8 -59.80 -19.82 -36.60
C GLN A 8 -58.79 -19.24 -35.59
N GLN A 9 -57.70 -18.69 -36.12
CA GLN A 9 -56.72 -17.94 -35.34
C GLN A 9 -57.40 -16.76 -34.62
N HIS A 10 -57.73 -16.95 -33.34
CA HIS A 10 -58.00 -15.86 -32.41
C HIS A 10 -56.72 -15.03 -32.28
N LYS A 11 -56.58 -13.98 -33.10
CA LYS A 11 -55.61 -12.91 -32.83
C LYS A 11 -56.17 -12.05 -31.72
N GLU A 12 -55.74 -12.33 -30.49
CA GLU A 12 -55.87 -11.39 -29.37
C GLU A 12 -55.18 -10.07 -29.77
N HIS A 13 -55.97 -9.07 -30.13
CA HIS A 13 -55.46 -7.72 -30.37
C HIS A 13 -55.13 -7.09 -29.01
N GLU A 14 -53.85 -7.09 -28.67
CA GLU A 14 -53.30 -6.45 -27.47
C GLU A 14 -53.74 -4.98 -27.40
N HIS A 15 -54.39 -4.57 -26.31
CA HIS A 15 -54.94 -3.23 -26.16
C HIS A 15 -53.79 -2.18 -26.04
N PRO A 16 -53.82 -1.04 -26.73
CA PRO A 16 -52.71 -0.06 -26.75
C PRO A 16 -52.27 0.44 -25.36
N LEU A 17 -53.21 0.51 -24.40
CA LEU A 17 -52.91 0.86 -23.01
C LEU A 17 -52.08 -0.23 -22.28
N ASP A 18 -52.31 -1.51 -22.58
CA ASP A 18 -51.57 -2.65 -21.99
C ASP A 18 -50.12 -2.68 -22.51
N ALA A 19 -49.91 -2.36 -23.79
CA ALA A 19 -48.58 -2.21 -24.37
C ALA A 19 -47.78 -1.05 -23.72
N LEU A 20 -48.43 0.09 -23.44
CA LEU A 20 -47.80 1.23 -22.76
C LEU A 20 -47.44 0.92 -21.30
N GLU A 21 -48.30 0.19 -20.59
CA GLU A 21 -48.02 -0.26 -19.22
C GLU A 21 -46.86 -1.26 -19.17
N LYS A 22 -46.82 -2.22 -20.09
CA LYS A 22 -45.70 -3.16 -20.28
C LYS A 22 -44.39 -2.42 -20.58
N GLN A 23 -44.42 -1.41 -21.46
CA GLN A 23 -43.25 -0.58 -21.76
C GLN A 23 -42.74 0.15 -20.51
N LYS A 24 -43.62 0.82 -19.74
CA LYS A 24 -43.24 1.50 -18.49
C LYS A 24 -42.71 0.53 -17.42
N ALA A 25 -43.24 -0.69 -17.36
CA ALA A 25 -42.71 -1.72 -16.46
C ALA A 25 -41.31 -2.19 -16.89
N MET A 26 -41.09 -2.39 -18.19
CA MET A 26 -39.79 -2.74 -18.75
C MET A 26 -38.75 -1.64 -18.50
N GLU A 27 -39.07 -0.37 -18.73
CA GLU A 27 -38.18 0.77 -18.46
C GLU A 27 -37.75 0.84 -16.99
N ARG A 28 -38.70 0.63 -16.07
CA ARG A 28 -38.40 0.55 -14.62
C ARG A 28 -37.47 -0.62 -14.30
N LYS A 29 -37.69 -1.77 -14.92
CA LYS A 29 -36.84 -2.95 -14.73
C LYS A 29 -35.43 -2.73 -15.29
N ILE A 30 -35.28 -2.14 -16.47
CA ILE A 30 -33.99 -1.78 -17.06
C ILE A 30 -33.23 -0.84 -16.13
N ARG A 31 -33.86 0.23 -15.64
CA ARG A 31 -33.23 1.17 -14.71
C ARG A 31 -32.78 0.49 -13.42
N SER A 32 -33.60 -0.40 -12.87
CA SER A 32 -33.25 -1.19 -11.69
C SER A 32 -32.06 -2.11 -11.94
N LEU A 33 -32.01 -2.78 -13.09
CA LEU A 33 -30.88 -3.66 -13.46
C LEU A 33 -29.59 -2.85 -13.67
N GLN A 34 -29.68 -1.68 -14.33
CA GLN A 34 -28.53 -0.78 -14.51
C GLN A 34 -27.98 -0.25 -13.18
N GLN A 35 -28.86 0.04 -12.21
CA GLN A 35 -28.40 0.43 -10.87
C GLN A 35 -27.71 -0.74 -10.17
N GLN A 36 -28.30 -1.94 -10.23
CA GLN A 36 -27.70 -3.15 -9.66
C GLN A 36 -26.33 -3.44 -10.28
N GLU A 37 -26.17 -3.32 -11.60
CA GLU A 37 -24.89 -3.49 -12.29
C GLU A 37 -23.82 -2.52 -11.78
N LYS A 38 -24.18 -1.25 -11.59
CA LYS A 38 -23.29 -0.24 -11.00
C LYS A 38 -22.89 -0.61 -9.56
N ASP A 39 -23.86 -1.03 -8.75
CA ASP A 39 -23.61 -1.42 -7.36
C ASP A 39 -22.71 -2.66 -7.28
N PHE A 40 -22.94 -3.66 -8.14
CA PHE A 40 -22.07 -4.83 -8.26
C PHE A 40 -20.66 -4.44 -8.71
N THR A 41 -20.52 -3.53 -9.67
CA THR A 41 -19.21 -3.04 -10.15
C THR A 41 -18.43 -2.36 -9.03
N LEU A 42 -19.09 -1.47 -8.26
CA LEU A 42 -18.46 -0.82 -7.11
C LEU A 42 -18.08 -1.83 -6.03
N LYS A 43 -18.93 -2.82 -5.79
CA LYS A 43 -18.65 -3.85 -4.78
C LYS A 43 -17.49 -4.75 -5.18
N ASP A 44 -17.39 -5.13 -6.46
CA ASP A 44 -16.27 -5.91 -6.99
C ASP A 44 -14.93 -5.15 -6.88
N GLN A 45 -14.93 -3.86 -7.19
CA GLN A 45 -13.76 -2.99 -6.99
C GLN A 45 -13.34 -2.94 -5.52
N GLN A 46 -14.29 -2.74 -4.61
CA GLN A 46 -14.02 -2.71 -3.17
C GLN A 46 -13.46 -4.05 -2.66
N LEU A 47 -14.05 -5.17 -3.08
CA LEU A 47 -13.58 -6.51 -2.72
C LEU A 47 -12.18 -6.80 -3.28
N THR A 48 -11.87 -6.28 -4.47
CA THR A 48 -10.53 -6.39 -5.06
C THR A 48 -9.47 -5.66 -4.21
N ILE A 49 -9.78 -4.45 -3.73
CA ILE A 49 -8.91 -3.68 -2.84
C ILE A 49 -8.72 -4.42 -1.50
N GLU A 50 -9.82 -4.87 -0.89
CA GLU A 50 -9.79 -5.61 0.38
C GLU A 50 -8.98 -6.91 0.28
N LYS A 51 -9.16 -7.66 -0.82
CA LYS A 51 -8.38 -8.87 -1.11
C LYS A 51 -6.89 -8.53 -1.24
N GLY A 52 -6.54 -7.46 -1.96
CA GLY A 52 -5.18 -6.98 -2.09
C GLY A 52 -4.54 -6.65 -0.74
N ALA A 53 -5.26 -5.89 0.10
CA ALA A 53 -4.83 -5.55 1.46
C ALA A 53 -4.66 -6.81 2.34
N HIS A 54 -5.58 -7.77 2.25
CA HIS A 54 -5.48 -9.02 3.00
C HIS A 54 -4.28 -9.86 2.58
N ILE A 55 -4.01 -10.00 1.28
CA ILE A 55 -2.82 -10.70 0.75
C ILE A 55 -1.53 -10.04 1.28
N ARG A 56 -1.45 -8.70 1.27
CA ARG A 56 -0.30 -7.98 1.82
C ARG A 56 -0.14 -8.25 3.32
N SER A 57 -1.24 -8.23 4.08
CA SER A 57 -1.23 -8.56 5.52
C SER A 57 -0.73 -9.99 5.78
N LEU A 58 -1.23 -10.98 5.03
CA LEU A 58 -0.78 -12.38 5.16
C LEU A 58 0.71 -12.54 4.85
N LYS A 59 1.19 -11.91 3.78
CA LYS A 59 2.63 -11.91 3.43
C LYS A 59 3.48 -11.25 4.51
N ARG A 60 3.00 -10.16 5.10
CA ARG A 60 3.67 -9.46 6.20
C ARG A 60 3.79 -10.34 7.44
N VAL A 61 2.69 -10.99 7.85
CA VAL A 61 2.69 -11.94 8.99
C VAL A 61 3.65 -13.10 8.72
N ALA A 62 3.56 -13.75 7.57
CA ALA A 62 4.47 -14.82 7.20
C ALA A 62 5.95 -14.39 7.18
N SER A 63 6.23 -13.13 6.78
CA SER A 63 7.57 -12.57 6.82
C SER A 63 8.04 -12.25 8.24
N GLU A 64 7.13 -11.82 9.11
CA GLU A 64 7.39 -11.58 10.54
C GLU A 64 7.73 -12.90 11.24
N ASP A 65 6.92 -13.94 11.01
CA ASP A 65 7.12 -15.28 11.58
C ASP A 65 8.43 -15.92 11.12
N ALA A 66 8.87 -15.62 9.89
CA ALA A 66 10.12 -16.10 9.33
C ALA A 66 11.36 -15.28 9.73
N SER A 67 11.18 -14.14 10.42
CA SER A 67 12.29 -13.29 10.84
C SER A 67 12.98 -13.83 12.09
N ARG A 68 14.31 -13.68 12.16
CA ARG A 68 15.07 -13.96 13.39
C ARG A 68 14.72 -13.00 14.54
N PHE A 69 14.02 -11.91 14.26
CA PHE A 69 13.56 -10.93 15.23
C PHE A 69 12.10 -11.13 15.67
N VAL A 70 11.48 -12.28 15.34
CA VAL A 70 10.08 -12.61 15.70
C VAL A 70 9.80 -12.54 17.20
N SER A 71 10.81 -12.78 18.06
CA SER A 71 10.71 -12.64 19.52
C SER A 71 10.60 -11.18 19.98
N ARG A 72 10.67 -10.23 19.04
CA ARG A 72 10.56 -8.78 19.25
C ARG A 72 11.54 -8.28 20.33
N PRO A 73 12.85 -8.54 20.16
CA PRO A 73 13.83 -8.15 21.15
C PRO A 73 13.91 -6.64 21.31
N LYS A 74 14.35 -6.20 22.49
CA LYS A 74 14.79 -4.83 22.71
C LYS A 74 16.19 -4.65 22.10
N LEU A 75 16.34 -3.71 21.18
CA LEU A 75 17.59 -3.40 20.50
C LEU A 75 18.27 -2.18 21.14
N HIS A 76 19.60 -2.25 21.25
CA HIS A 76 20.44 -1.17 21.82
C HIS A 76 19.93 -0.65 23.16
N ASP A 77 19.37 -1.55 23.98
CA ASP A 77 18.70 -1.27 25.25
C ASP A 77 17.59 -0.20 25.25
N ARG A 78 17.16 0.26 24.07
CA ARG A 78 16.32 1.45 23.89
C ARG A 78 15.10 1.21 23.00
N TYR A 79 15.23 0.43 21.93
CA TYR A 79 14.18 0.29 20.90
C TYR A 79 13.48 -1.05 21.04
N VAL A 80 12.21 -1.04 21.45
CA VAL A 80 11.41 -2.27 21.60
C VAL A 80 10.67 -2.54 20.29
N LEU A 81 11.02 -3.64 19.60
CA LEU A 81 10.31 -4.02 18.37
C LEU A 81 8.84 -4.37 18.67
N LEU A 82 7.94 -4.00 17.78
CA LEU A 82 6.49 -4.20 17.94
C LEU A 82 5.92 -5.11 16.86
N SER A 83 6.08 -4.74 15.58
CA SER A 83 5.50 -5.49 14.45
C SER A 83 6.27 -5.21 13.18
N LEU A 84 6.38 -6.19 12.30
CA LEU A 84 7.03 -6.00 11.01
C LEU A 84 6.17 -5.08 10.12
N LEU A 85 6.76 -4.02 9.57
CA LEU A 85 6.13 -3.15 8.56
C LEU A 85 6.34 -3.68 7.16
N GLY A 86 7.53 -4.20 6.86
CA GLY A 86 7.84 -4.77 5.55
C GLY A 86 9.18 -5.48 5.50
N ARG A 87 9.37 -6.30 4.47
CA ARG A 87 10.61 -7.03 4.21
C ARG A 87 11.06 -6.79 2.76
N GLY A 88 12.27 -6.27 2.61
CA GLY A 88 12.96 -6.14 1.33
C GLY A 88 13.97 -7.28 1.13
N GLY A 89 14.78 -7.19 0.07
CA GLY A 89 15.78 -8.23 -0.24
C GLY A 89 16.87 -8.39 0.82
N PHE A 90 17.35 -7.28 1.38
CA PHE A 90 18.46 -7.24 2.35
C PHE A 90 18.12 -6.54 3.66
N SER A 91 16.84 -6.20 3.87
CA SER A 91 16.42 -5.52 5.09
C SER A 91 15.00 -5.85 5.50
N GLU A 92 14.75 -5.70 6.79
CA GLU A 92 13.43 -5.76 7.41
C GLU A 92 13.16 -4.41 8.07
N VAL A 93 11.94 -3.90 7.93
CA VAL A 93 11.53 -2.66 8.59
C VAL A 93 10.51 -3.03 9.65
N TRP A 94 10.82 -2.71 10.90
CA TRP A 94 9.99 -2.97 12.05
C TRP A 94 9.45 -1.67 12.62
N ARG A 95 8.18 -1.66 13.02
CA ARG A 95 7.68 -0.65 13.95
C ARG A 95 8.26 -0.96 15.32
N ALA A 96 8.77 0.05 16.00
CA ALA A 96 9.30 -0.08 17.35
C ALA A 96 8.90 1.13 18.20
N TYR A 97 9.05 1.00 19.51
CA TYR A 97 8.92 2.09 20.46
C TYR A 97 10.29 2.48 21.01
N ASP A 98 10.63 3.77 20.89
CA ASP A 98 11.83 4.36 21.48
C ASP A 98 11.55 4.69 22.95
N LEU A 99 12.21 3.99 23.87
CA LEU A 99 12.03 4.17 25.31
C LEU A 99 12.64 5.46 25.86
N LEU A 100 13.55 6.10 25.13
CA LEU A 100 14.18 7.35 25.56
C LEU A 100 13.34 8.56 25.14
N GLU A 101 12.97 8.62 23.86
CA GLU A 101 12.19 9.75 23.29
C GLU A 101 10.67 9.53 23.37
N LEU A 102 10.23 8.38 23.88
CA LEU A 102 8.83 8.00 24.11
C LEU A 102 7.95 8.14 22.86
N ARG A 103 8.45 7.66 21.71
CA ARG A 103 7.77 7.76 20.41
C ARG A 103 7.88 6.48 19.59
N GLU A 104 6.94 6.29 18.67
CA GLU A 104 7.06 5.25 17.65
C GLU A 104 8.13 5.61 16.61
N VAL A 105 8.92 4.61 16.21
CA VAL A 105 9.97 4.72 15.20
C VAL A 105 9.91 3.53 14.24
N ALA A 106 10.46 3.70 13.05
CA ALA A 106 10.69 2.62 12.10
C ALA A 106 12.16 2.17 12.19
N VAL A 107 12.39 0.92 12.54
CA VAL A 107 13.71 0.29 12.65
C VAL A 107 13.96 -0.52 11.38
N LYS A 108 14.77 0.04 10.47
CA LYS A 108 15.24 -0.68 9.28
C LYS A 108 16.49 -1.47 9.65
N ILE A 109 16.32 -2.78 9.80
CA ILE A 109 17.40 -3.72 10.09
C ILE A 109 17.95 -4.23 8.77
N HIS A 110 19.23 -4.00 8.52
CA HIS A 110 19.94 -4.48 7.35
C HIS A 110 20.67 -5.76 7.71
N GLN A 111 20.58 -6.77 6.85
CA GLN A 111 21.19 -8.07 7.06
C GLN A 111 22.20 -8.35 5.93
N LEU A 112 23.47 -8.45 6.30
CA LEU A 112 24.54 -8.84 5.41
C LEU A 112 24.54 -10.36 5.26
N ASP A 113 24.54 -10.83 4.01
CA ASP A 113 24.67 -12.25 3.71
C ASP A 113 26.05 -12.75 4.16
N GLU A 114 26.06 -13.80 4.97
CA GLU A 114 27.27 -14.42 5.50
C GLU A 114 28.22 -14.88 4.40
N ARG A 115 27.68 -15.29 3.24
CA ARG A 115 28.45 -15.79 2.09
C ARG A 115 29.17 -14.68 1.32
N TRP A 116 28.90 -13.42 1.62
CA TRP A 116 29.59 -12.31 0.98
C TRP A 116 31.05 -12.27 1.41
N SER A 117 31.93 -11.97 0.46
CA SER A 117 33.34 -11.68 0.77
C SER A 117 33.44 -10.44 1.68
N GLU A 118 34.51 -10.37 2.46
CA GLU A 118 34.76 -9.22 3.35
C GLU A 118 34.73 -7.89 2.58
N GLY A 119 35.36 -7.82 1.40
CA GLY A 119 35.33 -6.61 0.58
C GLY A 119 33.93 -6.21 0.12
N LYS A 120 33.01 -7.17 -0.08
CA LYS A 120 31.61 -6.87 -0.42
C LYS A 120 30.84 -6.37 0.80
N LYS A 121 31.07 -6.96 1.98
CA LYS A 121 30.51 -6.47 3.24
C LYS A 121 30.99 -5.06 3.54
N GLU A 122 32.28 -4.80 3.41
CA GLU A 122 32.87 -3.47 3.64
C GLU A 122 32.31 -2.42 2.67
N ASN A 123 32.18 -2.75 1.38
CA ASN A 123 31.56 -1.85 0.40
C ASN A 123 30.11 -1.53 0.76
N TYR A 124 29.33 -2.53 1.17
CA TYR A 124 27.94 -2.31 1.59
C TYR A 124 27.86 -1.42 2.83
N THR A 125 28.71 -1.67 3.83
CA THR A 125 28.80 -0.83 5.03
C THR A 125 29.17 0.61 4.66
N LYS A 126 30.15 0.84 3.77
CA LYS A 126 30.51 2.19 3.29
C LYS A 126 29.34 2.89 2.61
N HIS A 127 28.55 2.19 1.80
CA HIS A 127 27.36 2.76 1.16
C HIS A 127 26.35 3.25 2.19
N VAL A 128 26.08 2.45 3.21
CA VAL A 128 25.14 2.78 4.29
C VAL A 128 25.67 3.93 5.13
N SER A 129 26.95 3.91 5.53
CA SER A 129 27.55 5.01 6.29
C SER A 129 27.46 6.33 5.52
N ARG A 130 27.63 6.30 4.21
CA ARG A 130 27.43 7.49 3.36
C ARG A 130 25.97 7.95 3.35
N GLU A 131 25.02 7.03 3.25
CA GLU A 131 23.58 7.34 3.32
C GLU A 131 23.25 8.00 4.66
N TYR A 132 23.76 7.46 5.76
CA TYR A 132 23.63 8.01 7.10
C TYR A 132 24.20 9.43 7.21
N GLU A 133 25.43 9.66 6.78
CA GLU A 133 26.08 10.98 6.89
C GLU A 133 25.34 12.08 6.12
N ILE A 134 24.78 11.74 4.97
CA ILE A 134 23.95 12.67 4.19
C ILE A 134 22.62 12.90 4.92
N HIS A 135 21.94 11.84 5.32
CA HIS A 135 20.56 11.89 5.81
C HIS A 135 20.46 12.43 7.24
N ARG A 136 21.48 12.25 8.09
CA ARG A 136 21.43 12.65 9.51
C ARG A 136 21.26 14.15 9.71
N HIS A 137 21.65 14.97 8.73
CA HIS A 137 21.53 16.44 8.76
C HIS A 137 20.25 16.97 8.10
N VAL A 138 19.47 16.11 7.44
CA VAL A 138 18.24 16.50 6.74
C VAL A 138 17.11 16.67 7.76
N ARG A 139 16.51 17.87 7.78
CA ARG A 139 15.38 18.22 8.65
C ARG A 139 14.34 18.97 7.84
N HIS A 140 13.31 18.26 7.36
CA HIS A 140 12.23 18.85 6.57
C HIS A 140 10.95 18.03 6.72
N PRO A 141 9.76 18.64 6.87
CA PRO A 141 8.50 17.92 7.11
C PRO A 141 8.03 17.02 5.96
N ARG A 142 8.65 17.11 4.78
CA ARG A 142 8.37 16.25 3.60
C ARG A 142 9.47 15.22 3.33
N ILE A 143 10.39 15.03 4.28
CA ILE A 143 11.46 14.05 4.18
C ILE A 143 11.51 13.29 5.51
N VAL A 144 11.45 11.97 5.42
CA VAL A 144 11.54 11.06 6.58
C VAL A 144 12.77 11.42 7.39
N SER A 145 12.59 11.62 8.69
CA SER A 145 13.73 11.93 9.57
C SER A 145 14.55 10.68 9.90
N LEU A 146 15.87 10.83 9.92
CA LEU A 146 16.82 9.84 10.45
C LEU A 146 17.19 10.22 11.88
N PHE A 147 17.03 9.29 12.81
CA PHE A 147 17.27 9.51 14.23
C PHE A 147 18.57 8.90 14.72
N ASP A 148 18.91 7.69 14.29
CA ASP A 148 20.02 6.93 14.86
C ASP A 148 20.47 5.79 13.93
N VAL A 149 21.71 5.33 14.08
CA VAL A 149 22.27 4.14 13.42
C VAL A 149 23.19 3.42 14.38
N PHE A 150 23.00 2.11 14.53
CA PHE A 150 23.85 1.29 15.39
C PHE A 150 24.00 -0.14 14.85
N GLU A 151 25.10 -0.78 15.19
CA GLU A 151 25.33 -2.20 14.92
C GLU A 151 24.51 -3.08 15.87
N ILE A 152 23.93 -4.15 15.36
CA ILE A 152 23.24 -5.18 16.16
C ILE A 152 24.20 -6.33 16.44
N ASP A 153 24.88 -6.81 15.40
CA ASP A 153 25.89 -7.86 15.43
C ASP A 153 26.83 -7.74 14.22
N ASN A 154 27.78 -8.66 14.08
CA ASN A 154 28.81 -8.63 13.02
C ASN A 154 28.25 -8.57 11.59
N ASN A 155 26.99 -8.98 11.37
CA ASN A 155 26.39 -9.08 10.06
C ASN A 155 25.10 -8.26 9.95
N SER A 156 24.83 -7.37 10.90
CA SER A 156 23.62 -6.55 10.84
C SER A 156 23.73 -5.25 11.63
N PHE A 157 23.03 -4.25 11.12
CA PHE A 157 22.93 -2.94 11.75
C PHE A 157 21.52 -2.41 11.53
N ALA A 158 21.12 -1.45 12.37
CA ALA A 158 19.82 -0.80 12.33
C ALA A 158 19.95 0.66 11.93
N THR A 159 18.98 1.13 11.17
CA THR A 159 18.73 2.55 10.91
C THR A 159 17.38 2.92 11.52
N ILE A 160 17.37 3.91 12.41
CA ILE A 160 16.18 4.37 13.12
C ILE A 160 15.61 5.58 12.41
N LEU A 161 14.39 5.44 11.90
CA LEU A 161 13.71 6.40 11.05
C LEU A 161 12.41 6.85 11.70
N GLU A 162 11.91 7.99 11.24
CA GLU A 162 10.53 8.41 11.47
C GLU A 162 9.54 7.32 11.03
N CYS A 163 8.59 6.98 11.91
CA CYS A 163 7.54 6.03 11.59
C CYS A 163 6.41 6.75 10.84
N CYS A 164 6.33 6.57 9.52
CA CYS A 164 5.26 7.14 8.72
C CYS A 164 4.00 6.27 8.81
N ASN A 165 2.88 6.88 9.20
CA ASN A 165 1.59 6.23 9.18
C ASN A 165 1.00 6.19 7.76
N GLY A 166 0.23 5.14 7.46
CA GLY A 166 -0.41 4.96 6.17
C GLY A 166 0.35 4.04 5.23
N THR A 167 0.24 4.27 3.93
CA THR A 167 0.83 3.44 2.88
C THR A 167 1.63 4.28 1.91
N ASP A 168 2.59 3.67 1.21
CA ASP A 168 3.30 4.33 0.12
C ASP A 168 2.42 4.57 -1.13
N LEU A 169 2.90 5.48 -1.98
CA LEU A 169 2.21 5.88 -3.21
C LEU A 169 2.05 4.72 -4.21
N ASP A 170 3.00 3.77 -4.25
CA ASP A 170 2.93 2.60 -5.13
C ASP A 170 1.74 1.70 -4.76
N THR A 171 1.55 1.45 -3.47
CA THR A 171 0.39 0.72 -2.96
C THR A 171 -0.91 1.46 -3.23
N LEU A 172 -0.94 2.78 -3.03
CA LEU A 172 -2.11 3.60 -3.37
C LEU A 172 -2.49 3.49 -4.86
N LEU A 173 -1.50 3.56 -5.75
CA LEU A 173 -1.71 3.46 -7.19
C LEU A 173 -2.10 2.05 -7.65
N LYS A 174 -1.57 1.01 -7.01
CA LYS A 174 -2.00 -0.38 -7.25
C LYS A 174 -3.46 -0.61 -6.86
N ASP A 175 -3.91 0.01 -5.77
CA ASP A 175 -5.27 -0.15 -5.27
C ASP A 175 -6.28 0.70 -6.07
N LYS A 176 -5.96 1.96 -6.40
CA LYS A 176 -6.88 2.89 -7.08
C LYS A 176 -6.74 2.98 -8.60
N ARG A 177 -5.65 2.46 -9.19
CA ARG A 177 -5.20 2.61 -10.60
C ARG A 177 -4.89 4.05 -11.03
N THR A 178 -5.74 5.01 -10.66
CA THR A 178 -5.56 6.44 -10.92
C THR A 178 -5.92 7.24 -9.67
N ILE A 179 -5.45 8.48 -9.62
CA ILE A 179 -5.79 9.45 -8.57
C ILE A 179 -6.36 10.71 -9.20
N PRO A 180 -7.30 11.40 -8.54
CA PRO A 180 -7.79 12.71 -8.99
C PRO A 180 -6.65 13.71 -9.18
N GLU A 181 -6.82 14.64 -10.11
CA GLU A 181 -5.81 15.67 -10.41
C GLU A 181 -5.48 16.53 -9.19
N GLU A 182 -6.47 16.89 -8.38
CA GLU A 182 -6.27 17.66 -7.15
C GLU A 182 -5.36 16.94 -6.15
N ASP A 183 -5.57 15.64 -5.95
CA ASP A 183 -4.73 14.80 -5.08
C ASP A 183 -3.30 14.69 -5.63
N ALA A 184 -3.17 14.47 -6.95
CA ALA A 184 -1.88 14.39 -7.62
C ALA A 184 -1.09 15.69 -7.47
N HIS A 185 -1.74 16.83 -7.69
CA HIS A 185 -1.16 18.16 -7.51
C HIS A 185 -0.68 18.38 -6.07
N ALA A 186 -1.49 18.01 -5.07
CA ALA A 186 -1.10 18.12 -3.67
C ALA A 186 0.11 17.23 -3.30
N ILE A 187 0.18 16.01 -3.83
CA ILE A 187 1.33 15.11 -3.65
C ILE A 187 2.59 15.70 -4.30
N LEU A 188 2.47 16.19 -5.53
CA LEU A 188 3.60 16.77 -6.28
C LEU A 188 4.18 18.00 -5.57
N LEU A 189 3.34 18.90 -5.04
CA LEU A 189 3.81 20.06 -4.28
C LEU A 189 4.63 19.66 -3.05
N GLN A 190 4.22 18.58 -2.35
CA GLN A 190 4.95 18.08 -1.19
C GLN A 190 6.31 17.48 -1.60
N ILE A 191 6.35 16.72 -2.69
CA ILE A 191 7.60 16.17 -3.24
C ILE A 191 8.54 17.30 -3.65
N LEU A 192 8.05 18.30 -4.40
CA LEU A 192 8.84 19.45 -4.84
C LEU A 192 9.38 20.26 -3.65
N SER A 193 8.59 20.41 -2.58
CA SER A 193 9.07 21.04 -1.34
C SER A 193 10.27 20.30 -0.74
N GLY A 194 10.20 18.97 -0.65
CA GLY A 194 11.31 18.14 -0.17
C GLY A 194 12.55 18.21 -1.08
N MET A 195 12.34 18.10 -2.40
CA MET A 195 13.44 18.19 -3.37
C MET A 195 14.14 19.55 -3.34
N ARG A 196 13.38 20.65 -3.22
CA ARG A 196 13.93 22.00 -3.10
C ARG A 196 14.81 22.14 -1.86
N TYR A 197 14.42 21.53 -0.74
CA TYR A 197 15.24 21.49 0.46
C TYR A 197 16.56 20.75 0.20
N LEU A 198 16.50 19.55 -0.40
CA LEU A 198 17.69 18.74 -0.70
C LEU A 198 18.62 19.36 -1.75
N SER A 199 18.08 20.16 -2.67
CA SER A 199 18.87 20.84 -3.70
C SER A 199 19.46 22.17 -3.22
N SER A 200 19.05 22.67 -2.05
CA SER A 200 19.60 23.91 -1.51
C SER A 200 20.98 23.61 -0.92
N PRO A 201 22.02 24.41 -1.22
CA PRO A 201 23.33 24.20 -0.66
C PRO A 201 23.24 24.26 0.87
N SER A 202 23.85 23.28 1.54
CA SER A 202 24.02 23.25 2.98
C SER A 202 24.57 24.60 3.43
N LYS A 203 23.86 25.30 4.33
CA LYS A 203 24.48 26.40 5.06
C LYS A 203 25.36 25.74 6.11
N ASP A 204 26.67 25.70 5.83
CA ASP A 204 27.71 25.28 6.77
C ASP A 204 27.65 26.09 8.08
#